data_AF-A0A061R406-F1
#
_entry.id   AF-A0A061R406-F1
#
_cell.length_a   1.000
_cell.length_b   1.000
_cell.length_c   1.000
_cell.angle_alpha   90.00
_cell.angle_beta   90.00
_cell.angle_gamma   90.00
#
_symmetry.space_group_name_H-M   'P 1'
#
loop_
_entity.id
_entity.type
_entity.pdbx_description
1 polymer ?
#
loop_
_entity_poly.entity_id
_entity_poly.type
_entity_poly.pdbx_seq_one_letter_code
_entity_poly.pdbx_strand_id
1 'polypeptide(L)'
;TYSTKTFVEICRTFSALLLLSRALVMAPPQASLSPETVRRAVVALQKYTGQNKESATSLLDDDNQLIYLQIVLKKKPATPGKLKPQRIPLPHPLWNLDDNDICLIVKDRDDESKKAAKKRLAEENKSGVNKVVGVSQLRKKYEAYEAKRALCKQYDLFLADDRVIPMLPRLLGKFFLKRKKQPIPVNLASRNWSAEIDKAVGATYMLPASGQSLGIKVALRLLWRAPWKTCWP
;
A
#
# COMPACT_ATOMS: atom_id res chain seq x y z
N THR A 1 -51.37 -32.71 -41.63
CA THR A 1 -51.23 -31.34 -41.06
C THR A 1 -51.04 -31.32 -39.54
N TYR A 2 -50.40 -32.34 -38.95
CA TYR A 2 -50.06 -32.38 -37.51
C TYR A 2 -48.72 -33.10 -37.34
N SER A 3 -47.58 -32.40 -37.50
CA SER A 3 -46.28 -33.01 -37.15
C SER A 3 -45.16 -31.97 -36.94
N THR A 4 -45.23 -30.80 -37.59
CA THR A 4 -44.18 -29.78 -37.44
C THR A 4 -44.34 -28.90 -36.20
N LYS A 5 -45.58 -28.71 -35.70
CA LYS A 5 -45.83 -27.90 -34.48
C LYS A 5 -45.36 -28.59 -33.21
N THR A 6 -45.59 -29.90 -33.10
CA THR A 6 -45.22 -30.72 -31.93
C THR A 6 -43.70 -30.82 -31.75
N PHE A 7 -42.94 -30.88 -32.85
CA PHE A 7 -41.48 -30.96 -32.80
C PHE A 7 -40.84 -29.64 -32.31
N VAL A 8 -41.42 -28.50 -32.71
CA VAL A 8 -40.94 -27.16 -32.28
C VAL A 8 -41.26 -26.89 -30.81
N GLU A 9 -42.39 -27.37 -30.29
CA GLU A 9 -42.74 -27.27 -28.86
C GLU A 9 -41.86 -28.16 -27.97
N ILE A 10 -41.49 -29.36 -28.43
CA ILE A 10 -40.55 -30.24 -27.72
C ILE A 10 -39.14 -29.63 -27.68
N CYS A 11 -38.66 -29.03 -28.77
CA CYS A 11 -37.37 -28.34 -28.75
C CYS A 11 -37.37 -27.07 -27.88
N ARG A 12 -38.47 -26.32 -27.82
CA ARG A 12 -38.59 -25.15 -26.93
C ARG A 12 -38.62 -25.53 -25.45
N THR A 13 -39.32 -26.60 -25.10
CA THR A 13 -39.38 -27.12 -23.72
C THR A 13 -38.04 -27.72 -23.30
N PHE A 14 -37.30 -28.40 -24.19
CA PHE A 14 -35.95 -28.90 -23.89
C PHE A 14 -34.93 -27.77 -23.72
N SER A 15 -35.00 -26.70 -24.52
CA SER A 15 -34.14 -25.52 -24.38
C SER A 15 -34.43 -24.74 -23.10
N ALA A 16 -35.71 -24.62 -22.71
CA ALA A 16 -36.12 -24.01 -21.44
C ALA A 16 -35.66 -24.84 -20.22
N LEU A 17 -35.71 -26.18 -20.30
CA LEU A 17 -35.22 -27.06 -19.23
C LEU A 17 -33.69 -26.98 -19.07
N LEU A 18 -32.95 -26.84 -20.18
CA LEU A 18 -31.49 -26.67 -20.17
C LEU A 18 -31.05 -25.30 -19.63
N LEU A 19 -31.89 -24.27 -19.81
CA LEU A 19 -31.66 -22.94 -19.24
C LEU A 19 -31.99 -22.90 -17.74
N LEU A 20 -32.96 -23.69 -17.28
CA LEU A 20 -33.31 -23.82 -15.86
C LEU A 20 -32.30 -24.66 -15.05
N SER A 21 -31.64 -25.67 -15.65
CA SER A 21 -30.60 -26.43 -14.94
C SER A 21 -29.26 -25.69 -14.81
N ARG A 22 -29.04 -24.63 -15.60
CA ARG A 22 -27.87 -23.74 -15.51
C ARG A 22 -27.98 -22.67 -14.42
N ALA A 23 -29.12 -22.56 -13.76
CA ALA A 23 -29.39 -21.56 -12.73
C ALA A 23 -29.10 -22.02 -11.29
N LEU A 24 -28.70 -23.28 -11.09
CA LEU A 24 -28.26 -23.80 -9.79
C LEU A 24 -26.76 -24.07 -9.83
N VAL A 25 -26.04 -23.56 -8.82
CA VAL A 25 -24.58 -23.52 -8.68
C VAL A 25 -23.90 -22.36 -9.42
N MET A 26 -24.34 -21.14 -9.10
CA MET A 26 -23.37 -20.07 -8.84
C MET A 26 -23.50 -19.67 -7.38
N ALA A 27 -23.00 -20.53 -6.49
CA ALA A 27 -22.63 -20.09 -5.15
C ALA A 27 -21.58 -18.99 -5.34
N PRO A 28 -21.80 -17.75 -4.85
CA PRO A 28 -20.71 -16.79 -4.79
C PRO A 28 -19.60 -17.43 -3.96
N PRO A 29 -18.32 -17.37 -4.39
CA PRO A 29 -17.24 -17.86 -3.56
C PRO A 29 -17.22 -17.03 -2.27
N GLN A 30 -17.84 -17.54 -1.21
CA GLN A 30 -17.74 -16.99 0.12
C GLN A 30 -16.35 -17.34 0.66
N ALA A 31 -15.35 -16.62 0.16
CA ALA A 31 -14.06 -16.47 0.81
C ALA A 31 -14.13 -15.27 1.77
N SER A 32 -15.18 -15.18 2.58
CA SER A 32 -15.21 -14.25 3.70
C SER A 32 -14.36 -14.85 4.81
N LEU A 33 -13.14 -14.32 4.99
CA LEU A 33 -12.33 -14.62 6.16
C LEU A 33 -13.15 -14.26 7.40
N SER A 34 -13.44 -15.24 8.25
CA SER A 34 -14.28 -14.98 9.43
C SER A 34 -13.56 -14.05 10.41
N PRO A 35 -14.21 -12.96 10.85
CA PRO A 35 -13.57 -11.95 11.70
C PRO A 35 -13.09 -12.55 13.03
N GLU A 36 -13.77 -13.57 13.53
CA GLU A 36 -13.40 -14.29 14.74
C GLU A 36 -12.08 -15.04 14.62
N THR A 37 -11.81 -15.65 13.46
CA THR A 37 -10.55 -16.35 13.22
C THR A 37 -9.40 -15.36 13.13
N VAL A 38 -9.61 -14.21 12.48
CA VAL A 38 -8.63 -13.12 12.45
C VAL A 38 -8.33 -12.61 13.86
N ARG A 39 -9.36 -12.38 14.68
CA ARG A 39 -9.20 -11.96 16.08
C ARG A 39 -8.38 -12.96 16.90
N ARG A 40 -8.71 -14.26 16.82
CA ARG A 40 -7.97 -15.31 17.52
C ARG A 40 -6.51 -15.37 17.09
N ALA A 41 -6.25 -15.29 15.77
CA ALA A 41 -4.90 -15.30 15.22
C ALA A 41 -4.08 -14.10 15.71
N VAL A 42 -4.67 -12.90 15.74
CA VAL A 42 -3.96 -11.70 16.22
C VAL A 42 -3.66 -11.77 17.72
N VAL A 43 -4.59 -12.25 18.54
CA VAL A 43 -4.35 -12.46 19.97
C VAL A 43 -3.23 -13.47 20.21
N ALA A 44 -3.21 -14.57 19.45
CA ALA A 44 -2.12 -15.56 19.53
C ALA A 44 -0.77 -14.94 19.12
N LEU A 45 -0.73 -14.15 18.05
CA LEU A 45 0.48 -13.46 17.58
C LEU A 45 1.03 -12.48 18.63
N GLN A 46 0.14 -11.76 19.32
CA GLN A 46 0.53 -10.84 20.40
C GLN A 46 1.15 -11.54 21.59
N LYS A 47 0.56 -12.67 22.02
CA LYS A 47 1.12 -13.50 23.08
C LYS A 47 2.51 -14.02 22.70
N TYR A 48 2.64 -14.55 21.48
CA TYR A 48 3.91 -15.04 20.96
C TYR A 48 5.00 -13.95 20.93
N THR A 49 4.67 -12.76 20.41
CA THR A 49 5.63 -11.64 20.35
C THR A 49 5.92 -11.06 21.74
N GLY A 50 5.03 -11.28 22.72
CA GLY A 50 5.24 -10.93 24.13
C GLY A 50 6.29 -11.82 24.79
N GLN A 51 6.19 -13.13 24.55
CA GLN A 51 7.11 -14.15 25.08
C GLN A 51 8.47 -14.14 24.37
N ASN A 52 8.51 -13.89 23.06
CA ASN A 52 9.73 -13.93 22.25
C ASN A 52 10.59 -12.66 22.33
N LYS A 53 10.40 -11.80 23.35
CA LYS A 53 11.23 -10.60 23.57
C LYS A 53 12.62 -10.94 24.12
N GLU A 54 12.78 -12.09 24.76
CA GLU A 54 14.02 -12.48 25.45
C GLU A 54 15.05 -13.13 24.52
N SER A 55 14.66 -13.64 23.35
CA SER A 55 15.52 -14.40 22.43
C SER A 55 15.99 -13.61 21.20
N ALA A 56 15.45 -12.42 20.94
CA ALA A 56 15.79 -11.58 19.79
C ALA A 56 16.75 -10.44 20.19
N THR A 57 17.92 -10.81 20.72
CA THR A 57 19.07 -9.91 20.90
C THR A 57 19.73 -9.59 19.57
N SER A 58 19.04 -8.87 18.70
CA SER A 58 19.65 -8.18 17.56
C SER A 58 19.24 -6.73 17.61
N LEU A 59 20.02 -5.97 18.40
CA LEU A 59 19.95 -4.52 18.70
C LEU A 59 20.02 -3.59 17.47
N LEU A 60 19.83 -4.11 16.26
CA LEU A 60 20.02 -3.42 14.99
C LEU A 60 18.76 -3.36 14.12
N ASP A 61 17.68 -4.04 14.52
CA ASP A 61 16.37 -4.00 13.86
C ASP A 61 15.32 -3.35 14.79
N ASP A 62 15.64 -2.16 15.32
CA ASP A 62 14.65 -1.20 15.86
C ASP A 62 13.78 -0.58 14.75
N ASP A 63 13.51 -1.33 13.69
CA ASP A 63 12.42 -1.03 12.78
C ASP A 63 11.15 -1.46 13.53
N ASN A 64 10.54 -0.52 14.28
CA ASN A 64 9.19 -0.56 14.85
C ASN A 64 8.43 -1.84 14.49
N GLN A 65 8.13 -2.74 15.44
CA GLN A 65 7.53 -4.06 15.16
C GLN A 65 6.29 -3.97 14.25
N LEU A 66 6.54 -4.08 12.94
CA LEU A 66 5.58 -3.95 11.87
C LEU A 66 4.99 -5.33 11.60
N ILE A 67 3.67 -5.40 11.62
CA ILE A 67 2.93 -6.60 11.27
C ILE A 67 2.67 -6.56 9.76
N TYR A 68 3.13 -7.61 9.08
CA TYR A 68 2.90 -7.81 7.66
C TYR A 68 1.83 -8.89 7.45
N LEU A 69 0.89 -8.61 6.56
CA LEU A 69 -0.03 -9.60 6.01
C LEU A 69 0.57 -10.16 4.72
N GLN A 70 0.77 -11.47 4.68
CA GLN A 70 1.22 -12.17 3.48
C GLN A 70 0.02 -12.78 2.76
N ILE A 71 -0.21 -12.34 1.53
CA ILE A 71 -1.25 -12.85 0.64
C ILE A 71 -0.55 -13.72 -0.41
N VAL A 72 -0.97 -14.97 -0.54
CA VAL A 72 -0.48 -15.89 -1.57
C VAL A 72 -1.60 -16.12 -2.58
N LEU A 73 -1.36 -15.71 -3.82
CA LEU A 73 -2.32 -15.83 -4.92
C LEU A 73 -2.14 -17.17 -5.63
N LYS A 74 -3.26 -17.84 -5.96
CA LYS A 74 -3.25 -19.07 -6.75
C LYS A 74 -2.73 -18.87 -8.19
N LYS A 75 -2.96 -17.68 -8.76
CA LYS A 75 -2.52 -17.31 -10.11
C LYS A 75 -1.69 -16.03 -10.04
N LYS A 76 -0.59 -15.98 -10.80
CA LYS A 76 0.24 -14.78 -10.91
C LYS A 76 -0.58 -13.59 -11.42
N PRO A 77 -0.35 -12.37 -10.92
CA PRO A 77 -1.02 -11.19 -11.43
C PRO A 77 -0.70 -11.01 -12.92
N ALA A 78 -1.73 -10.65 -13.71
CA ALA A 78 -1.62 -10.54 -15.18
C ALA A 78 -0.68 -9.41 -15.63
N THR A 79 -0.45 -8.41 -14.78
CA THR A 79 0.45 -7.29 -15.06
C THR A 79 1.70 -7.38 -14.18
N PRO A 80 2.76 -8.05 -14.63
CA PRO A 80 4.02 -8.06 -13.91
C PRO A 80 4.63 -6.65 -13.92
N GLY A 81 5.12 -6.19 -12.76
CA GLY A 81 6.07 -5.09 -12.70
C GLY A 81 5.49 -3.67 -12.78
N LYS A 82 4.25 -3.42 -12.36
CA LYS A 82 3.84 -2.04 -12.06
C LYS A 82 4.72 -1.52 -10.91
N LEU A 83 5.63 -0.60 -11.24
CA LEU A 83 6.50 0.07 -10.26
C LEU A 83 5.71 1.02 -9.35
N LYS A 84 4.46 1.35 -9.72
CA LYS A 84 3.58 2.20 -8.94
C LYS A 84 2.97 1.41 -7.77
N PRO A 85 3.19 1.84 -6.51
CA PRO A 85 2.49 1.30 -5.37
C PRO A 85 0.98 1.52 -5.48
N GLN A 86 0.19 0.49 -5.17
CA GLN A 86 -1.26 0.58 -5.12
C GLN A 86 -1.69 1.02 -3.72
N ARG A 87 -2.48 2.10 -3.65
CA ARG A 87 -3.02 2.63 -2.40
C ARG A 87 -4.17 1.77 -1.89
N ILE A 88 -4.15 1.44 -0.61
CA ILE A 88 -5.22 0.78 0.13
C ILE A 88 -5.56 1.70 1.32
N PRO A 89 -6.72 2.38 1.31
CA PRO A 89 -7.09 3.26 2.41
C PRO A 89 -7.31 2.43 3.69
N LEU A 90 -6.80 2.92 4.82
CA LEU A 90 -7.01 2.29 6.11
C LEU A 90 -7.92 3.18 6.98
N PRO A 91 -8.81 2.58 7.80
CA PRO A 91 -9.60 3.33 8.77
C PRO A 91 -8.72 3.90 9.91
N HIS A 92 -7.62 3.21 10.23
CA HIS A 92 -6.63 3.66 11.19
C HIS A 92 -5.28 3.84 10.48
N PRO A 93 -4.72 5.07 10.46
CA PRO A 93 -3.44 5.34 9.85
C PRO A 93 -2.33 4.56 10.56
N LEU A 94 -1.36 4.07 9.80
CA LEU A 94 -0.16 3.45 10.36
C LEU A 94 0.85 4.49 10.85
N TRP A 95 0.80 5.69 10.27
CA TRP A 95 1.80 6.71 10.47
C TRP A 95 1.11 7.98 10.94
N ASN A 96 1.67 8.63 11.95
CA ASN A 96 1.24 9.95 12.39
C ASN A 96 2.17 11.00 11.78
N LEU A 97 1.63 12.17 11.46
CA LEU A 97 2.42 13.27 10.88
C LEU A 97 3.39 13.90 11.87
N ASP A 98 3.10 13.81 13.17
CA ASP A 98 3.90 14.47 14.22
C ASP A 98 5.13 13.64 14.64
N ASP A 99 5.02 12.30 14.59
CA ASP A 99 6.06 11.40 15.08
C ASP A 99 7.05 10.96 14.00
N ASN A 100 6.70 11.10 12.71
CA ASN A 100 7.45 10.49 11.61
C ASN A 100 8.14 11.53 10.71
N ASP A 101 9.40 11.28 10.38
CA ASP A 101 10.17 12.08 9.44
C ASP A 101 9.74 11.80 7.99
N ILE A 102 9.01 12.74 7.36
CA ILE A 102 8.52 12.63 5.98
C ILE A 102 9.39 13.43 5.00
N CYS A 103 9.79 12.78 3.90
CA CYS A 103 10.51 13.39 2.79
C CYS A 103 9.65 13.43 1.52
N LEU A 104 9.41 14.62 0.97
CA LEU A 104 8.67 14.82 -0.29
C LEU A 104 9.64 14.97 -1.47
N ILE A 105 9.42 14.17 -2.53
CA ILE A 105 10.20 14.20 -3.77
C ILE A 105 9.39 14.86 -4.89
N VAL A 106 9.87 16.00 -5.37
CA VAL A 106 9.18 16.82 -6.39
C VAL A 106 9.93 16.76 -7.72
N LYS A 107 9.17 16.79 -8.83
CA LYS A 107 9.73 16.97 -10.16
C LYS A 107 10.11 18.44 -10.37
N ASP A 108 11.40 18.73 -10.29
CA ASP A 108 11.89 20.07 -10.57
C ASP A 108 12.42 20.18 -11.99
N ARG A 109 12.08 21.30 -12.64
CA ARG A 109 12.83 21.83 -13.79
C ARG A 109 13.97 22.72 -13.30
N ASP A 110 13.69 23.60 -12.33
CA ASP A 110 14.65 24.59 -11.78
C ASP A 110 14.60 24.69 -10.24
N ASP A 111 15.61 25.31 -9.62
CA ASP A 111 15.68 25.51 -8.16
C ASP A 111 14.57 26.42 -7.61
N GLU A 112 13.95 27.24 -8.47
CA GLU A 112 12.77 28.03 -8.11
C GLU A 112 11.52 27.19 -7.88
N SER A 113 11.36 26.07 -8.60
CA SER A 113 10.23 25.15 -8.41
C SER A 113 10.25 24.50 -7.03
N LYS A 114 11.45 24.21 -6.50
CA LYS A 114 11.63 23.73 -5.12
C LYS A 114 11.22 24.78 -4.09
N LYS A 115 11.65 26.03 -4.31
CA LYS A 115 11.32 27.15 -3.41
C LYS A 115 9.83 27.43 -3.44
N ALA A 116 9.19 27.38 -4.62
CA ALA A 116 7.75 27.50 -4.77
C ALA A 116 7.00 26.37 -4.07
N ALA A 117 7.47 25.12 -4.20
CA ALA A 117 6.89 24.00 -3.46
C ALA A 117 7.03 24.19 -1.94
N LYS A 118 8.21 24.55 -1.45
CA LYS A 118 8.41 24.85 -0.02
C LYS A 118 7.54 26.00 0.49
N LYS A 119 7.36 27.06 -0.31
CA LYS A 119 6.47 28.18 0.01
C LYS A 119 5.01 27.73 0.11
N ARG A 120 4.54 26.93 -0.86
CA ARG A 120 3.18 26.35 -0.83
C ARG A 120 2.95 25.42 0.36
N LEU A 121 3.94 24.59 0.72
CA LEU A 121 3.88 23.77 1.93
C LEU A 121 3.85 24.62 3.21
N ALA A 122 4.57 25.74 3.25
CA ALA A 122 4.57 26.65 4.38
C ALA A 122 3.23 27.42 4.50
N GLU A 123 2.65 27.82 3.37
CA GLU A 123 1.34 28.51 3.30
C GLU A 123 0.19 27.58 3.70
N GLU A 124 0.23 26.31 3.30
CA GLU A 124 -0.79 25.32 3.65
C GLU A 124 -0.69 24.77 5.08
N ASN A 125 0.20 25.32 5.93
CA ASN A 125 0.33 25.04 7.36
C ASN A 125 0.23 23.54 7.77
N LYS A 126 1.40 22.93 8.04
CA LYS A 126 1.58 21.61 8.69
C LYS A 126 1.13 20.39 7.89
N SER A 127 1.49 20.32 6.61
CA SER A 127 1.82 18.99 6.09
C SER A 127 3.12 18.58 6.79
N GLY A 128 3.13 17.55 7.63
CA GLY A 128 4.27 17.09 8.45
C GLY A 128 5.50 16.63 7.65
N VAL A 129 5.92 17.41 6.65
CA VAL A 129 6.98 17.14 5.69
C VAL A 129 8.24 17.85 6.15
N ASN A 130 9.18 17.07 6.66
CA ASN A 130 10.43 17.54 7.24
C ASN A 130 11.39 18.04 6.14
N LYS A 131 11.36 17.42 4.95
CA LYS A 131 12.24 17.82 3.84
C LYS A 131 11.61 17.66 2.46
N VAL A 132 11.80 18.68 1.63
CA VAL A 132 11.48 18.64 0.19
C VAL A 132 12.78 18.45 -0.61
N VAL A 133 12.82 17.40 -1.44
CA VAL A 133 13.98 17.04 -2.26
C VAL A 133 13.58 17.00 -3.73
N GLY A 134 14.40 17.62 -4.58
CA GLY A 134 14.20 17.57 -6.03
C GLY A 134 14.86 16.39 -6.73
N VAL A 135 14.31 15.98 -7.86
CA VAL A 135 14.94 14.97 -8.74
C VAL A 135 16.37 15.39 -9.16
N SER A 136 16.60 16.66 -9.47
CA SER A 136 17.94 17.17 -9.83
C SER A 136 18.92 17.10 -8.66
N GLN A 137 18.44 17.29 -7.42
CA GLN A 137 19.25 17.16 -6.22
C GLN A 137 19.56 15.69 -5.90
N LEU A 138 18.62 14.78 -6.12
CA LEU A 138 18.85 13.34 -6.00
C LEU A 138 19.95 12.86 -6.95
N ARG A 139 19.96 13.39 -8.19
CA ARG A 139 20.99 13.07 -9.18
C ARG A 139 22.38 13.59 -8.80
N LYS A 140 22.48 14.83 -8.30
CA LYS A 140 23.79 15.45 -8.02
C LYS A 140 24.35 15.09 -6.65
N LYS A 141 23.55 15.22 -5.58
CA LYS A 141 24.02 15.09 -4.18
C LYS A 141 23.93 13.68 -3.62
N TYR A 142 23.00 12.88 -4.13
CA TYR A 142 22.70 11.54 -3.61
C TYR A 142 23.09 10.44 -4.61
N GLU A 143 24.08 10.67 -5.47
CA GLU A 143 24.60 9.64 -6.38
C GLU A 143 25.41 8.59 -5.61
N ALA A 144 26.25 9.04 -4.67
CA ALA A 144 27.08 8.19 -3.85
C ALA A 144 26.25 7.23 -2.99
N TYR A 145 26.76 6.00 -2.85
CA TYR A 145 26.04 4.93 -2.15
C TYR A 145 25.80 5.22 -0.67
N GLU A 146 26.75 5.88 0.00
CA GLU A 146 26.65 6.31 1.39
C GLU A 146 25.54 7.34 1.59
N ALA A 147 25.46 8.33 0.69
CA ALA A 147 24.43 9.38 0.74
C ALA A 147 23.01 8.80 0.61
N LYS A 148 22.82 7.77 -0.24
CA LYS A 148 21.53 7.06 -0.37
C LYS A 148 21.15 6.31 0.91
N ARG A 149 22.13 5.66 1.56
CA ARG A 149 21.91 4.98 2.84
C ARG A 149 21.57 5.97 3.95
N ALA A 150 22.28 7.10 4.02
CA ALA A 150 22.01 8.15 4.99
C ALA A 150 20.60 8.72 4.83
N LEU A 151 20.16 9.00 3.60
CA LEU A 151 18.80 9.47 3.31
C LEU A 151 17.74 8.47 3.79
N CYS A 152 17.91 7.18 3.49
CA CYS A 152 16.98 6.13 3.88
C CYS A 152 16.93 5.90 5.41
N LYS A 153 18.03 6.18 6.13
CA LYS A 153 18.09 6.08 7.59
C LYS A 153 17.47 7.28 8.28
N GLN A 154 17.60 8.48 7.70
CA GLN A 154 17.10 9.73 8.29
C GLN A 154 15.58 9.87 8.20
N TYR A 155 14.94 9.31 7.16
CA TYR A 155 13.49 9.48 6.94
C TYR A 155 12.78 8.14 6.96
N ASP A 156 11.56 8.13 7.48
CA ASP A 156 10.72 6.94 7.56
C ASP A 156 9.78 6.80 6.37
N LEU A 157 9.26 7.93 5.91
CA LEU A 157 8.31 8.00 4.81
C LEU A 157 8.86 8.84 3.67
N PHE A 158 8.71 8.31 2.46
CA PHE A 158 9.02 9.02 1.24
C PHE A 158 7.73 9.22 0.46
N LEU A 159 7.39 10.47 0.18
CA LEU A 159 6.31 10.86 -0.71
C LEU A 159 6.92 11.33 -2.03
N ALA A 160 6.25 11.10 -3.15
CA ALA A 160 6.75 11.50 -4.44
C ALA A 160 5.62 11.84 -5.40
N ASP A 161 5.87 12.81 -6.29
CA ASP A 161 4.97 13.10 -7.40
C ASP A 161 4.79 11.85 -8.29
N ASP A 162 3.55 11.53 -8.66
CA ASP A 162 3.17 10.45 -9.57
C ASP A 162 4.02 10.39 -10.86
N ARG A 163 4.47 11.56 -11.31
CA ARG A 163 5.28 11.74 -12.53
C ARG A 163 6.72 11.24 -12.35
N VAL A 164 7.25 11.25 -11.13
CA VAL A 164 8.65 10.87 -10.85
C VAL A 164 8.79 9.42 -10.42
N ILE A 165 7.73 8.79 -9.89
CA ILE A 165 7.71 7.39 -9.44
C ILE A 165 8.46 6.41 -10.35
N PRO A 166 8.23 6.37 -11.69
CA PRO A 166 8.92 5.40 -12.54
C PRO A 166 10.45 5.62 -12.62
N MET A 167 10.93 6.83 -12.32
CA MET A 167 12.36 7.18 -12.37
C MET A 167 13.08 6.91 -11.04
N LEU A 168 12.36 6.87 -9.92
CA LEU A 168 12.95 6.80 -8.57
C LEU A 168 13.72 5.50 -8.27
N PRO A 169 13.30 4.31 -8.72
CA PRO A 169 14.05 3.07 -8.46
C PRO A 169 15.49 3.12 -9.00
N ARG A 170 15.71 3.79 -10.15
CA ARG A 170 17.04 4.00 -10.73
C ARG A 170 17.89 4.97 -9.90
N LEU A 171 17.27 6.00 -9.32
CA LEU A 171 17.97 7.05 -8.57
C LEU A 171 18.29 6.60 -7.13
N LEU A 172 17.29 6.09 -6.41
CA LEU A 172 17.38 5.69 -5.00
C LEU A 172 18.16 4.37 -4.81
N GLY A 173 18.25 3.55 -5.85
CA GLY A 173 19.01 2.30 -5.86
C GLY A 173 18.36 1.17 -5.05
N LYS A 174 19.07 0.02 -4.98
CA LYS A 174 18.54 -1.23 -4.41
C LYS A 174 18.28 -1.18 -2.90
N PHE A 175 18.89 -0.23 -2.18
CA PHE A 175 18.78 -0.14 -0.72
C PHE A 175 17.35 0.21 -0.26
N PHE A 176 16.70 1.14 -0.96
CA PHE A 176 15.31 1.52 -0.70
C PHE A 176 14.34 0.36 -0.97
N LEU A 177 14.62 -0.44 -1.99
CA LEU A 177 13.87 -1.66 -2.29
C LEU A 177 14.05 -2.72 -1.19
N LYS A 178 15.28 -2.91 -0.69
CA LYS A 178 15.57 -3.86 0.40
C LYS A 178 14.86 -3.48 1.71
N ARG A 179 14.87 -2.20 2.07
CA ARG A 179 14.22 -1.68 3.29
C ARG A 179 12.70 -1.49 3.15
N LYS A 180 12.11 -1.75 1.97
CA LYS A 180 10.68 -1.53 1.69
C LYS A 180 10.19 -0.10 2.04
N LYS A 181 11.07 0.90 1.89
CA LYS A 181 10.79 2.35 2.05
C LYS A 181 10.62 2.98 0.67
N GLN A 182 9.73 2.43 -0.16
CA GLN A 182 9.50 2.94 -1.51
C GLN A 182 8.69 4.23 -1.47
N PRO A 183 8.96 5.19 -2.38
CA PRO A 183 8.20 6.43 -2.43
C PRO A 183 6.73 6.20 -2.76
N ILE A 184 5.88 6.85 -1.98
CA ILE A 184 4.42 6.83 -2.08
C ILE A 184 3.97 7.86 -3.13
N PRO A 185 3.11 7.46 -4.09
CA PRO A 185 2.54 8.38 -5.08
C PRO A 185 1.63 9.43 -4.43
N VAL A 186 1.88 10.71 -4.71
CA VAL A 186 1.08 11.86 -4.31
C VAL A 186 0.81 12.75 -5.54
N ASN A 187 -0.44 13.16 -5.71
CA ASN A 187 -0.83 14.01 -6.83
C ASN A 187 -0.61 15.51 -6.53
N LEU A 188 0.56 16.02 -6.89
CA LEU A 188 0.92 17.44 -6.72
C LEU A 188 0.27 18.37 -7.76
N ALA A 189 -0.50 17.85 -8.71
CA ALA A 189 -1.26 18.68 -9.65
C ALA A 189 -2.55 19.25 -9.03
N SER A 190 -2.98 18.71 -7.89
CA SER A 190 -4.16 19.16 -7.17
C SER A 190 -3.92 20.49 -6.42
N ARG A 191 -5.01 21.22 -6.14
CA ARG A 191 -4.97 22.53 -5.48
C ARG A 191 -4.69 22.47 -3.98
N ASN A 192 -4.93 21.31 -3.35
CA ASN A 192 -4.81 21.12 -1.90
C ASN A 192 -3.76 20.02 -1.65
N TRP A 193 -2.54 20.38 -1.26
CA TRP A 193 -1.48 19.40 -1.04
C TRP A 193 -1.61 18.72 0.32
N SER A 194 -2.02 19.46 1.36
CA SER A 194 -2.29 18.94 2.71
C SER A 194 -3.22 17.72 2.69
N ALA A 195 -4.40 17.86 2.08
CA ALA A 195 -5.38 16.78 2.01
C ALA A 195 -4.88 15.54 1.25
N GLU A 196 -4.02 15.71 0.25
CA GLU A 196 -3.47 14.56 -0.49
C GLU A 196 -2.35 13.87 0.30
N ILE A 197 -1.58 14.62 1.08
CA ILE A 197 -0.60 14.09 2.03
C ILE A 197 -1.31 13.31 3.14
N ASP A 198 -2.38 13.84 3.72
CA ASP A 198 -3.15 13.14 4.76
C ASP A 198 -3.74 11.83 4.26
N LYS A 199 -4.30 11.83 3.04
CA LYS A 199 -4.76 10.60 2.38
C LYS A 199 -3.64 9.61 2.12
N ALA A 200 -2.44 10.10 1.82
CA ALA A 200 -1.30 9.26 1.57
C ALA A 200 -0.78 8.61 2.86
N VAL A 201 -0.71 9.37 3.94
CA VAL A 201 -0.32 8.89 5.27
C VAL A 201 -1.36 7.94 5.86
N GLY A 202 -2.65 8.20 5.63
CA GLY A 202 -3.77 7.35 6.06
C GLY A 202 -3.96 6.05 5.27
N ALA A 203 -3.13 5.79 4.27
CA ALA A 203 -3.21 4.58 3.47
C ALA A 203 -2.00 3.67 3.67
N THR A 204 -2.21 2.36 3.46
CA THR A 204 -1.13 1.42 3.25
C THR A 204 -0.91 1.19 1.76
N TYR A 205 0.30 0.79 1.41
CA TYR A 205 0.70 0.63 0.02
C TYR A 205 1.13 -0.80 -0.25
N MET A 206 0.55 -1.39 -1.28
CA MET A 206 0.94 -2.68 -1.80
C MET A 206 1.73 -2.47 -3.09
N LEU A 207 2.93 -3.04 -3.17
CA LEU A 207 3.64 -3.14 -4.44
C LEU A 207 3.29 -4.48 -5.09
N PRO A 208 2.75 -4.50 -6.31
CA PRO A 208 2.53 -5.75 -7.02
C PRO A 208 3.88 -6.36 -7.42
N ALA A 209 4.23 -7.47 -6.78
CA ALA A 209 5.36 -8.29 -7.18
C ALA A 209 5.00 -9.12 -8.41
N SER A 210 6.02 -9.52 -9.19
CA SER A 210 5.85 -10.46 -10.30
C SER A 210 5.50 -11.89 -9.82
N GLY A 211 5.80 -12.18 -8.54
CA GLY A 211 5.52 -13.47 -7.91
C GLY A 211 4.06 -13.63 -7.48
N GLN A 212 3.78 -14.77 -6.85
CA GLN A 212 2.47 -15.12 -6.31
C GLN A 212 2.26 -14.61 -4.87
N SER A 213 3.35 -14.29 -4.16
CA SER A 213 3.30 -13.77 -2.79
C SER A 213 3.37 -12.25 -2.78
N LEU A 214 2.51 -11.64 -1.97
CA LEU A 214 2.40 -10.21 -1.73
C LEU A 214 2.46 -9.96 -0.22
N GLY A 215 3.25 -8.98 0.20
CA GLY A 215 3.33 -8.56 1.60
C GLY A 215 2.78 -7.15 1.76
N ILE A 216 1.79 -6.97 2.62
CA ILE A 216 1.18 -5.67 2.93
C ILE A 216 1.47 -5.31 4.39
N LYS A 217 1.83 -4.06 4.66
CA LYS A 217 1.97 -3.54 6.04
C LYS A 217 0.57 -3.26 6.60
N VAL A 218 0.22 -3.87 7.74
CA VAL A 218 -1.15 -3.80 8.28
C VAL A 218 -1.24 -3.12 9.64
N ALA A 219 -0.21 -3.23 10.49
CA ALA A 219 -0.24 -2.60 11.81
C ALA A 219 1.15 -2.36 12.37
N LEU A 220 1.26 -1.35 13.24
CA LEU A 220 2.34 -1.21 14.21
C LEU A 220 1.94 -1.88 15.52
N ARG A 221 2.89 -2.57 16.17
CA ARG A 221 2.63 -3.23 17.46
C ARG A 221 2.11 -2.28 18.53
N LEU A 222 2.60 -1.04 18.56
CA LEU A 222 2.27 -0.06 19.60
C LEU A 222 0.83 0.48 19.50
N LEU A 223 0.33 0.64 18.27
CA LEU A 223 -1.00 1.21 18.00
C LEU A 223 -2.15 0.27 18.40
N TRP A 224 -1.90 -1.04 18.53
CA TRP A 224 -2.95 -2.03 18.75
C TRP A 224 -3.54 -2.03 20.18
N ARG A 225 -2.86 -1.43 21.16
CA ARG A 225 -3.31 -1.46 22.57
C ARG A 225 -4.59 -0.65 22.86
N ALA A 226 -5.07 0.16 21.91
CA ALA A 226 -6.33 0.88 22.08
C ALA A 226 -7.54 -0.08 22.03
N PRO A 227 -8.56 0.08 22.89
CA PRO A 227 -9.72 -0.83 22.94
C PRO A 227 -10.55 -0.77 21.65
N TRP A 228 -10.64 -1.93 20.98
CA TRP A 228 -11.25 -2.19 19.67
C TRP A 228 -12.77 -2.00 19.57
N LYS A 229 -13.41 -1.44 20.61
CA LYS A 229 -14.87 -1.54 20.80
C LYS A 229 -15.72 -0.61 19.92
N THR A 230 -15.13 0.32 19.17
CA THR A 230 -15.90 1.37 18.46
C THR A 230 -15.82 1.36 16.93
N CYS A 231 -15.15 0.37 16.30
CA CYS A 231 -14.75 0.51 14.89
C CYS A 231 -15.47 -0.38 13.87
N TRP A 232 -16.54 -1.07 14.25
CA TRP A 232 -17.41 -1.75 13.29
C TRP A 232 -18.87 -1.43 13.63
N PRO A 233 -19.63 -0.77 12.73
CA PRO A 233 -21.09 -0.83 12.80
C PRO A 233 -21.60 -2.24 12.53
#